data_AF-A0A937LWS2-F1
#
_entry.id   AF-A0A937LWS2-F1
#
_cell.length_a   1.000
_cell.length_b   1.000
_cell.length_c   1.000
_cell.angle_alpha   90.00
_cell.angle_beta   90.00
_cell.angle_gamma   90.00
#
_symmetry.space_group_name_H-M   'P 1'
#
loop_
_entity.id
_entity.type
_entity.pdbx_description
1 polymer ?
#
loop_
_entity_poly.entity_id
_entity_poly.type
_entity_poly.pdbx_seq_one_letter_code
_entity_poly.pdbx_strand_id
1 'polypeptide(L)'
;MSTFSLLLLTIISLSFSAFFSGMEIAFISSSKIKIEIDNKKGEFSAKILSFFTSKPAWFIASMLIGNNVAMVVYTLYITDLIEPYLMMLNFNSTLVLLFQTLFSTFFILLFAEFL
;
A
#
# COMPACT_ATOMS: atom_id res chain seq x y z
N MET A 1 0.01 -16.41 -17.31
CA MET A 1 0.17 -16.77 -15.88
C MET A 1 -1.05 -17.54 -15.40
N SER A 2 -0.94 -18.40 -14.39
CA SER A 2 -2.14 -19.03 -13.81
C SER A 2 -2.93 -17.99 -13.01
N THR A 3 -4.26 -18.10 -12.96
CA THR A 3 -5.12 -17.22 -12.15
C THR A 3 -4.71 -17.21 -10.69
N PHE A 4 -4.25 -18.35 -10.17
CA PHE A 4 -3.68 -18.48 -8.83
C PHE A 4 -2.46 -17.58 -8.62
N SER A 5 -1.53 -17.54 -9.58
CA SER A 5 -0.34 -16.69 -9.47
C SER A 5 -0.68 -15.20 -9.51
N LEU A 6 -1.66 -14.79 -10.32
CA LEU A 6 -2.14 -13.41 -10.35
C LEU A 6 -2.77 -13.01 -9.02
N LEU A 7 -3.64 -13.85 -8.48
CA LEU A 7 -4.30 -13.60 -7.19
C LEU A 7 -3.27 -13.47 -6.05
N LEU A 8 -2.26 -14.35 -6.03
CA LEU A 8 -1.19 -14.30 -5.03
C LEU A 8 -0.39 -13.00 -5.13
N LEU A 9 0.00 -12.59 -6.34
CA LEU A 9 0.74 -11.34 -6.56
C LEU A 9 -0.09 -10.09 -6.23
N THR A 10 -1.38 -10.10 -6.55
CA THR A 10 -2.34 -9.04 -6.17
C THR A 10 -2.43 -8.90 -4.66
N ILE A 11 -2.57 -10.00 -3.90
CA ILE A 11 -2.68 -9.94 -2.44
C ILE A 11 -1.37 -9.45 -1.81
N ILE A 12 -0.22 -9.94 -2.30
CA ILE A 12 1.09 -9.54 -1.79
C ILE A 12 1.34 -8.05 -2.05
N SER A 13 1.11 -7.58 -3.28
CA SER A 13 1.29 -6.16 -3.63
C SER A 13 0.34 -5.24 -2.85
N LEU A 14 -0.91 -5.65 -2.67
CA LEU A 14 -1.87 -4.92 -1.84
C LEU A 14 -1.43 -4.85 -0.36
N SER A 15 -0.91 -5.96 0.18
CA SER A 15 -0.41 -6.01 1.55
C SER A 15 0.80 -5.08 1.76
N PHE A 16 1.69 -4.99 0.77
CA PHE A 16 2.81 -4.05 0.80
C PHE A 16 2.34 -2.60 0.75
N SER A 17 1.39 -2.28 -0.13
CA SER A 17 0.79 -0.93 -0.21
C SER A 17 0.16 -0.53 1.13
N ALA A 18 -0.63 -1.43 1.73
CA ALA A 18 -1.22 -1.26 3.06
C ALA A 18 -0.16 -1.04 4.16
N PHE A 19 0.93 -1.81 4.12
CA PHE A 19 2.03 -1.68 5.06
C PHE A 19 2.72 -0.32 4.96
N PHE A 20 3.08 0.13 3.75
CA PHE A 20 3.77 1.41 3.55
C PHE A 20 2.89 2.60 3.96
N SER A 21 1.62 2.60 3.54
CA SER A 21 0.65 3.63 3.94
C SER A 21 0.39 3.62 5.45
N GLY A 22 0.18 2.44 6.04
CA GLY A 22 -0.05 2.30 7.48
C GLY A 22 1.15 2.76 8.31
N MET A 23 2.38 2.48 7.87
CA MET A 23 3.60 3.00 8.51
C MET A 23 3.72 4.51 8.40
N GLU A 24 3.36 5.11 7.26
CA GLU A 24 3.33 6.55 7.06
C GLU A 24 2.37 7.22 8.06
N ILE A 25 1.13 6.74 8.12
CA ILE A 25 0.09 7.25 9.02
C ILE A 25 0.51 7.07 10.49
N ALA A 26 1.02 5.89 10.85
CA ALA A 26 1.49 5.61 12.21
C ALA A 26 2.64 6.53 12.61
N PHE A 27 3.57 6.82 11.69
CA PHE A 27 4.68 7.71 11.96
C PHE A 27 4.23 9.16 12.14
N ILE A 28 3.34 9.66 11.27
CA ILE A 28 2.81 11.03 11.35
C ILE A 28 1.99 11.23 12.64
N SER A 29 1.21 10.21 13.05
CA SER A 29 0.38 10.27 14.26
C SER A 29 1.17 10.01 15.57
N SER A 30 2.41 9.54 15.48
CA SER A 30 3.22 9.20 16.66
C SER A 30 3.66 10.43 17.48
N SER A 31 3.67 10.29 18.81
CA SER A 31 4.20 11.33 19.70
C SER A 31 5.72 11.24 19.80
N LYS A 32 6.42 12.19 19.16
CA LYS A 32 7.89 12.28 19.19
C LYS A 32 8.46 12.44 20.60
N ILE A 33 7.74 13.17 21.47
CA ILE A 33 8.13 13.37 22.87
C ILE A 33 8.10 12.04 23.63
N LYS A 34 7.04 11.23 23.44
CA LYS A 34 6.94 9.91 24.05
C LYS A 34 8.08 8.99 23.59
N ILE A 35 8.38 8.98 22.29
CA ILE A 35 9.50 8.22 21.72
C ILE A 35 10.82 8.63 22.35
N GLU A 36 11.07 9.92 22.57
CA GLU A 36 12.31 10.39 23.19
C GLU A 36 12.43 9.95 24.66
N ILE A 37 11.33 10.01 25.41
CA ILE A 37 11.28 9.56 26.81
C ILE A 37 11.56 8.06 26.91
N ASP A 38 10.89 7.25 26.09
CA ASP A 38 11.03 5.79 26.14
C ASP A 38 12.40 5.33 25.61
N ASN A 39 13.01 6.10 24.69
CA ASN A 39 14.39 5.88 24.27
C ASN A 39 15.39 6.14 25.41
N LYS A 40 15.16 7.18 26.24
CA LYS A 40 15.97 7.45 27.44
C LYS A 40 15.82 6.37 28.51
N LYS A 41 14.68 5.66 28.55
CA LYS A 41 14.46 4.48 29.40
C LYS A 41 15.12 3.20 28.87
N GLY A 42 15.71 3.24 27.67
CA GLY A 42 16.40 2.10 27.07
C GLY A 42 15.51 1.12 26.31
N GLU A 43 14.27 1.50 25.94
CA GLU A 43 13.40 0.64 25.15
C GLU A 43 13.93 0.44 23.72
N PHE A 44 14.01 -0.82 23.28
CA PHE A 44 14.56 -1.18 21.98
C PHE A 44 13.71 -0.63 20.81
N SER A 45 12.38 -0.69 20.92
CA SER A 45 11.43 -0.13 19.96
C SER A 45 11.60 1.39 19.82
N ALA A 46 11.74 2.10 20.94
CA ALA A 46 11.96 3.54 20.96
C ALA A 46 13.30 3.94 20.34
N LYS A 47 14.35 3.12 20.48
CA LYS A 47 15.64 3.33 19.81
C LYS A 47 15.50 3.31 18.29
N ILE A 48 14.80 2.31 17.74
CA ILE A 48 14.53 2.21 16.30
C ILE A 48 13.69 3.40 15.83
N LEU A 49 12.60 3.71 16.53
CA LEU A 49 11.72 4.82 16.18
C LEU A 49 12.47 6.16 16.22
N SER A 50 13.31 6.39 17.23
CA SER A 50 14.10 7.62 17.35
C SER A 50 15.04 7.84 16.15
N PHE A 51 15.60 6.77 15.58
CA PHE A 51 16.41 6.85 14.37
C PHE A 51 15.59 7.35 13.18
N PHE A 52 14.41 6.79 12.94
CA PHE A 52 13.53 7.23 11.86
C PHE A 52 12.96 8.64 12.09
N THR A 53 12.60 8.97 13.34
CA THR A 53 12.12 10.30 13.72
C THR A 53 13.19 11.39 13.58
N SER A 54 14.48 11.05 13.64
CA SER A 54 15.58 11.99 13.40
C SER A 54 15.71 12.42 11.93
N LYS A 55 15.20 11.62 10.98
CA LYS A 55 15.23 11.89 9.53
C LYS A 55 13.83 11.70 8.92
N PRO A 56 12.83 12.48 9.36
CA PRO A 56 11.44 12.25 9.01
C PRO A 56 11.18 12.33 7.51
N ALA A 57 11.84 13.27 6.81
CA ALA A 57 11.69 13.43 5.37
C ALA A 57 12.11 12.18 4.58
N TRP A 58 13.23 11.56 4.97
CA TRP A 58 13.72 10.34 4.32
C TRP A 58 12.81 9.14 4.59
N PHE A 59 12.29 9.04 5.81
CA PHE A 59 11.33 8.00 6.18
C PHE A 59 10.04 8.12 5.35
N ILE A 60 9.41 9.30 5.34
CA ILE A 60 8.19 9.56 4.57
C ILE A 60 8.43 9.31 3.08
N ALA A 61 9.54 9.81 2.52
CA ALA A 61 9.87 9.58 1.11
C ALA A 61 9.99 8.08 0.79
N SER A 62 10.58 7.27 1.68
CA SER A 62 10.66 5.82 1.48
C SER A 62 9.30 5.14 1.53
N MET A 63 8.40 5.58 2.41
CA MET A 63 7.02 5.06 2.46
C MET A 63 6.24 5.41 1.21
N LEU A 64 6.32 6.65 0.74
CA LEU A 64 5.67 7.10 -0.49
C LEU A 64 6.19 6.34 -1.72
N ILE A 65 7.50 6.17 -1.84
CA ILE A 65 8.09 5.40 -2.96
C ILE A 65 7.66 3.93 -2.89
N GLY A 66 7.73 3.31 -1.71
CA GLY A 66 7.31 1.93 -1.51
C GLY A 66 5.83 1.72 -1.85
N ASN A 67 4.96 2.63 -1.39
CA ASN A 67 3.53 2.59 -1.69
C ASN A 67 3.26 2.74 -3.18
N ASN A 68 3.91 3.71 -3.85
CA ASN A 68 3.76 3.91 -5.29
C ASN A 68 4.17 2.68 -6.10
N VAL A 69 5.29 2.04 -5.75
CA VAL A 69 5.73 0.80 -6.41
C VAL A 69 4.71 -0.32 -6.18
N ALA A 70 4.23 -0.50 -4.95
CA ALA A 70 3.25 -1.51 -4.62
C ALA A 70 1.92 -1.31 -5.37
N MET A 71 1.44 -0.06 -5.46
CA MET A 71 0.23 0.30 -6.21
C MET A 71 0.37 -0.02 -7.70
N VAL A 72 1.50 0.34 -8.34
CA VAL A 72 1.72 0.02 -9.76
C VAL A 72 1.68 -1.49 -9.98
N VAL A 73 2.36 -2.27 -9.14
CA VAL A 73 2.38 -3.73 -9.23
C VAL A 73 0.98 -4.32 -9.02
N TYR A 74 0.23 -3.82 -8.02
CA TYR A 74 -1.14 -4.23 -7.78
C TYR A 74 -2.03 -3.96 -8.99
N THR A 75 -2.00 -2.74 -9.54
CA THR A 75 -2.85 -2.35 -10.67
C THR A 75 -2.58 -3.22 -11.89
N LEU A 76 -1.32 -3.55 -12.19
CA LEU A 76 -0.99 -4.45 -13.29
C LEU A 76 -1.68 -5.82 -13.15
N TYR A 77 -1.58 -6.44 -11.97
CA TYR A 77 -2.11 -7.79 -11.79
C TYR A 77 -3.63 -7.85 -11.57
N ILE A 78 -4.23 -6.85 -10.93
CA ILE A 78 -5.69 -6.81 -10.77
C ILE A 78 -6.40 -6.55 -12.10
N THR A 79 -5.80 -5.75 -13.00
CA THR A 79 -6.32 -5.53 -14.35
C THR A 79 -6.36 -6.85 -15.13
N ASP A 80 -5.23 -7.58 -15.16
CA ASP A 80 -5.14 -8.90 -15.81
C ASP A 80 -6.11 -9.94 -15.19
N LEU A 81 -6.39 -9.81 -13.89
CA LEU A 81 -7.30 -10.70 -13.18
C LEU A 81 -8.77 -10.41 -13.54
N ILE A 82 -9.15 -9.14 -13.67
CA ILE A 82 -10.55 -8.72 -13.88
C ILE A 82 -10.94 -8.77 -15.36
N GLU A 83 -10.00 -8.47 -16.27
CA GLU A 83 -10.26 -8.32 -17.71
C GLU A 83 -11.04 -9.50 -18.34
N PRO A 84 -10.69 -10.78 -18.10
CA PRO A 84 -11.38 -11.91 -18.72
C PRO A 84 -12.87 -11.99 -18.31
N TYR A 85 -13.18 -11.61 -17.06
CA TYR A 85 -14.55 -11.63 -16.54
C TYR A 85 -15.40 -10.51 -17.14
N LEU A 86 -14.81 -9.33 -17.37
CA LEU A 86 -15.50 -8.21 -18.02
C LEU A 86 -15.70 -8.45 -19.51
N MET A 87 -14.74 -9.07 -20.20
CA MET A 87 -14.89 -9.43 -21.61
C MET A 87 -15.98 -10.48 -21.83
N MET A 88 -16.15 -11.43 -20.90
CA MET A 88 -17.24 -12.43 -20.95
C MET A 88 -18.64 -11.79 -20.90
N LEU A 89 -18.76 -10.59 -20.33
CA LEU A 89 -20.01 -9.81 -20.28
C LEU A 89 -20.26 -8.98 -21.55
N ASN A 90 -19.42 -9.14 -22.59
CA ASN A 90 -19.48 -8.40 -23.85
C ASN A 90 -19.43 -6.87 -23.67
N PHE A 91 -18.71 -6.37 -22.66
CA PHE A 91 -18.51 -4.94 -22.51
C PHE A 91 -17.57 -4.37 -23.59
N ASN A 92 -17.86 -3.14 -24.03
CA ASN A 92 -16.96 -2.37 -24.90
C ASN A 92 -15.65 -2.05 -24.16
N SER A 93 -14.53 -1.91 -24.90
CA SER A 93 -13.21 -1.60 -24.33
C SER A 93 -13.20 -0.40 -23.39
N THR A 94 -13.92 0.68 -23.73
CA THR A 94 -14.06 1.87 -22.87
C THR A 94 -14.74 1.56 -21.53
N LEU A 95 -15.79 0.72 -21.54
CA LEU A 95 -16.50 0.33 -20.33
C LEU A 95 -15.63 -0.59 -19.47
N VAL A 96 -14.90 -1.52 -20.08
CA VAL A 96 -13.94 -2.39 -19.38
C VAL A 96 -12.93 -1.54 -18.61
N LEU A 97 -12.33 -0.55 -19.27
CA LEU A 97 -11.31 0.32 -18.68
C LEU A 97 -11.88 1.18 -17.53
N LEU A 98 -13.10 1.67 -17.69
CA LEU A 98 -13.81 2.41 -16.64
C LEU A 98 -14.10 1.54 -15.42
N PHE A 99 -14.63 0.33 -15.62
CA PHE A 99 -14.88 -0.62 -14.52
C PHE A 99 -13.60 -1.05 -13.83
N GLN A 100 -12.54 -1.36 -14.58
CA GLN A 100 -11.23 -1.70 -14.02
C GLN A 100 -10.68 -0.55 -13.16
N THR A 101 -10.75 0.69 -13.65
CA THR A 101 -10.22 1.85 -12.92
C THR A 101 -11.00 2.11 -11.62
N LEU A 102 -12.35 2.07 -11.69
CA LEU A 102 -13.19 2.27 -10.51
C LEU A 102 -13.00 1.16 -9.48
N PHE A 103 -12.98 -0.09 -9.94
CA PHE A 103 -12.83 -1.25 -9.06
C PHE A 103 -11.44 -1.27 -8.42
N SER A 104 -10.38 -1.07 -9.20
CA SER A 104 -9.00 -1.06 -8.67
C SER A 104 -8.79 0.06 -7.66
N THR A 105 -9.26 1.27 -7.99
CA THR A 105 -9.17 2.42 -7.06
C THR A 105 -9.95 2.17 -5.78
N PHE A 106 -11.19 1.64 -5.88
CA PHE A 106 -12.00 1.32 -4.71
C PHE A 106 -11.28 0.36 -3.77
N PHE A 107 -10.67 -0.71 -4.31
CA PHE A 107 -9.94 -1.68 -3.50
C PHE A 107 -8.66 -1.12 -2.89
N ILE A 108 -7.88 -0.31 -3.62
CA ILE A 108 -6.69 0.35 -3.06
C ILE A 108 -7.07 1.25 -1.89
N LEU A 109 -8.06 2.14 -2.09
CA LEU A 109 -8.46 3.07 -1.05
C LEU A 109 -8.94 2.33 0.19
N LEU A 110 -9.78 1.30 0.00
CA LEU A 110 -10.35 0.54 1.11
C LEU A 110 -9.29 -0.25 1.89
N PHE A 111 -8.43 -1.00 1.20
CA PHE A 111 -7.54 -1.98 1.84
C PHE A 111 -6.13 -1.49 2.09
N ALA A 112 -5.64 -0.53 1.31
CA ALA A 112 -4.26 -0.09 1.40
C ALA A 112 -4.10 1.33 1.97
N GLU A 113 -5.09 2.22 1.78
CA GLU A 113 -4.91 3.63 2.16
C GLU A 113 -5.66 4.02 3.43
N PHE A 114 -6.89 3.51 3.65
CA PHE A 114 -7.75 3.95 4.76
C PHE A 114 -7.97 2.93 5.90
N LEU A 115 -7.51 1.68 5.75
CA LEU A 115 -7.65 0.62 6.75
C LEU A 115 -6.50 0.64 7.77
#